data_AF-A0AAV0E0U9-F1
#
_entry.id   AF-A0AAV0E0U9-F1
#
_cell.length_a   1.000
_cell.length_b   1.000
_cell.length_c   1.000
_cell.angle_alpha   90.00
_cell.angle_beta   90.00
_cell.angle_gamma   90.00
#
_symmetry.space_group_name_H-M   'P 1'
#
loop_
_entity.id
_entity.type
_entity.pdbx_description
1 polymer ?
#
loop_
_entity_poly.entity_id
_entity_poly.type
_entity_poly.pdbx_seq_one_letter_code
_entity_poly.pdbx_strand_id
1 'polypeptide(L)'
;MGSLLSMNNKMASKEETEKALYKVKHMVSSHPVVVFSKTHCSFCTRVKDLLSELGAAKEVIELDKRSDGAVVQNALLEWTDQRTVPNVFIAGKHVGGCDAMVEKHRKGELLTMLKEAGALGTPPAEPTCGDITDTPSKLQPAQPTCGDTTDTPSKLQPAQL
;
A
#
# COMPACT_ATOMS: atom_id res chain seq x y z
N MET A 1 44.24 30.87 3.00
CA MET A 1 43.87 29.44 3.16
C MET A 1 42.36 29.38 3.34
N GLY A 2 41.62 28.49 2.68
CA GLY A 2 40.15 28.49 2.83
C GLY A 2 39.35 27.66 1.81
N SER A 3 39.66 26.38 1.62
CA SER A 3 38.78 25.47 0.86
C SER A 3 39.01 23.99 1.25
N LEU A 4 38.57 23.62 2.47
CA LEU A 4 38.52 22.23 2.95
C LEU A 4 37.21 21.96 3.70
N LEU A 5 36.83 22.86 4.62
CA LEU A 5 35.57 22.80 5.38
C LEU A 5 34.31 22.64 4.49
N SER A 6 34.33 23.20 3.27
CA SER A 6 33.22 23.14 2.33
C SER A 6 33.01 21.75 1.70
N MET A 7 34.03 20.87 1.69
CA MET A 7 33.95 19.56 1.05
C MET A 7 33.29 18.53 1.96
N ASN A 8 33.66 18.51 3.25
CA ASN A 8 33.14 17.55 4.23
C ASN A 8 31.61 17.63 4.36
N ASN A 9 31.05 18.84 4.39
CA ASN A 9 29.60 19.05 4.50
C ASN A 9 28.82 18.53 3.28
N LYS A 10 29.47 18.43 2.11
CA LYS A 10 28.87 17.90 0.87
C LYS A 10 28.90 16.36 0.80
N MET A 11 29.85 15.71 1.46
CA MET A 11 29.91 14.24 1.51
C MET A 11 28.83 13.65 2.40
N ALA A 12 28.66 14.16 3.63
CA ALA A 12 27.65 13.67 4.58
C ALA A 12 26.23 13.70 3.97
N SER A 13 25.84 14.86 3.41
CA SER A 13 24.55 15.05 2.75
C SER A 13 24.31 14.10 1.55
N LYS A 14 25.37 13.59 0.91
CA LYS A 14 25.26 12.60 -0.18
C LYS A 14 25.05 11.18 0.34
N GLU A 15 25.82 10.75 1.35
CA GLU A 15 25.64 9.44 1.99
C GLU A 15 24.23 9.28 2.57
N GLU A 16 23.73 10.33 3.25
CA GLU A 16 22.36 10.36 3.76
C GLU A 16 21.31 10.24 2.65
N THR A 17 21.54 10.89 1.50
CA THR A 17 20.62 10.83 0.35
C THR A 17 20.66 9.47 -0.35
N GLU A 18 21.82 8.84 -0.50
CA GLU A 18 21.94 7.47 -1.02
C GLU A 18 21.28 6.43 -0.10
N LYS A 19 21.43 6.60 1.22
CA LYS A 19 20.76 5.77 2.24
C LYS A 19 19.24 5.97 2.24
N ALA A 20 18.78 7.21 2.06
CA ALA A 20 17.36 7.51 1.86
C ALA A 20 16.83 6.92 0.54
N LEU A 21 17.62 6.94 -0.53
CA LEU A 21 17.25 6.34 -1.82
C LEU A 21 17.10 4.82 -1.73
N TYR A 22 18.00 4.13 -1.01
CA TYR A 22 17.84 2.71 -0.72
C TYR A 22 16.53 2.43 0.03
N LYS A 23 16.24 3.22 1.08
CA LYS A 23 15.00 3.13 1.88
C LYS A 23 13.75 3.39 1.02
N VAL A 24 13.79 4.38 0.13
CA VAL A 24 12.72 4.70 -0.84
C VAL A 24 12.47 3.53 -1.79
N LYS A 25 13.52 3.00 -2.43
CA LYS A 25 13.43 1.86 -3.34
C LYS A 25 12.89 0.60 -2.65
N HIS A 26 13.30 0.35 -1.40
CA HIS A 26 12.78 -0.75 -0.60
C HIS A 26 11.27 -0.59 -0.30
N MET A 27 10.81 0.58 0.18
CA MET A 27 9.39 0.85 0.40
C MET A 27 8.56 0.68 -0.89
N VAL A 28 9.09 1.16 -2.02
CA VAL A 28 8.47 1.09 -3.36
C VAL A 28 8.49 -0.32 -3.98
N SER A 29 9.36 -1.22 -3.50
CA SER A 29 9.36 -2.65 -3.89
C SER A 29 8.52 -3.52 -2.94
N SER A 30 8.28 -3.06 -1.71
CA SER A 30 7.55 -3.82 -0.68
C SER A 30 6.03 -3.65 -0.77
N HIS A 31 5.55 -2.60 -1.45
CA HIS A 31 4.12 -2.29 -1.56
C HIS A 31 3.72 -2.12 -3.04
N PRO A 32 2.50 -2.55 -3.44
CA PRO A 32 2.08 -2.49 -4.84
C PRO A 32 1.82 -1.06 -5.33
N VAL A 33 1.49 -0.14 -4.41
CA VAL A 33 1.34 1.31 -4.67
C VAL A 33 1.95 2.09 -3.50
N VAL A 34 2.78 3.08 -3.81
CA VAL A 34 3.34 4.02 -2.81
C VAL A 34 3.09 5.45 -3.27
N VAL A 35 2.59 6.28 -2.35
CA VAL A 35 2.30 7.71 -2.57
C VAL A 35 3.15 8.54 -1.61
N PHE A 36 4.19 9.19 -2.15
CA PHE A 36 4.95 10.20 -1.40
C PHE A 36 4.16 11.51 -1.38
N SER A 37 3.94 12.02 -0.18
CA SER A 37 2.89 12.99 0.10
C SER A 37 3.36 14.07 1.06
N LYS A 38 2.55 15.12 1.21
CA LYS A 38 2.60 16.04 2.36
C LYS A 38 1.18 16.34 2.83
N THR A 39 1.01 16.48 4.14
CA THR A 39 -0.30 16.70 4.79
C THR A 39 -1.00 17.96 4.28
N HIS A 40 -0.27 19.07 4.17
CA HIS A 40 -0.77 20.36 3.71
C HIS A 40 -0.81 20.49 2.17
N CYS A 41 -1.21 19.44 1.45
CA CYS A 41 -1.25 19.43 -0.02
C CYS A 41 -2.58 18.88 -0.58
N SER A 42 -3.37 19.76 -1.20
CA SER A 42 -4.65 19.40 -1.83
C SER A 42 -4.50 18.39 -2.98
N PHE A 43 -3.46 18.53 -3.82
CA PHE A 43 -3.13 17.58 -4.89
C PHE A 43 -2.80 16.18 -4.34
N CYS A 44 -2.17 16.10 -3.17
CA CYS A 44 -1.92 14.83 -2.50
C CYS A 44 -3.22 14.17 -2.02
N THR A 45 -4.15 14.96 -1.46
CA THR A 45 -5.46 14.46 -1.02
C THR A 45 -6.22 13.86 -2.20
N ARG A 46 -6.34 14.60 -3.30
CA ARG A 46 -6.99 14.13 -4.55
C ARG A 46 -6.42 12.81 -5.10
N VAL A 47 -5.12 12.57 -4.96
CA VAL A 47 -4.49 11.29 -5.37
C VAL A 47 -4.82 10.15 -4.40
N LYS A 48 -4.87 10.43 -3.09
CA LYS A 48 -5.31 9.44 -2.07
C LYS A 48 -6.76 9.05 -2.32
N ASP A 49 -7.62 10.04 -2.58
CA ASP A 49 -9.05 9.88 -2.83
C ASP A 49 -9.30 9.06 -4.10
N LEU A 50 -8.70 9.43 -5.23
CA LEU A 50 -8.79 8.67 -6.49
C LEU A 50 -8.36 7.20 -6.32
N LEU A 51 -7.31 6.93 -5.56
CA LEU A 51 -6.90 5.56 -5.25
C LEU A 51 -7.86 4.84 -4.29
N SER A 52 -8.58 5.56 -3.42
CA SER A 52 -9.64 4.99 -2.57
C SER A 52 -10.90 4.66 -3.37
N GLU A 53 -11.33 5.57 -4.25
CA GLU A 53 -12.47 5.40 -5.16
C GLU A 53 -12.31 4.18 -6.07
N LEU A 54 -11.07 3.92 -6.52
CA LEU A 54 -10.73 2.74 -7.32
C LEU A 54 -10.58 1.44 -6.50
N GLY A 55 -10.66 1.50 -5.16
CA GLY A 55 -10.47 0.33 -4.29
C GLY A 55 -9.03 -0.18 -4.21
N ALA A 56 -8.04 0.69 -4.44
CA ALA A 56 -6.63 0.32 -4.46
C ALA A 56 -5.97 0.46 -3.07
N ALA A 57 -5.32 -0.62 -2.63
CA ALA A 57 -4.39 -0.60 -1.52
C ALA A 57 -3.19 0.31 -1.86
N LYS A 58 -2.81 1.19 -0.94
CA LYS A 58 -1.76 2.20 -1.11
C LYS A 58 -1.05 2.47 0.21
N GLU A 59 0.27 2.57 0.16
CA GLU A 59 1.07 3.08 1.28
C GLU A 59 1.30 4.59 1.11
N VAL A 60 1.17 5.37 2.18
CA VAL A 60 1.18 6.85 2.14
C VAL A 60 2.29 7.42 3.02
N ILE A 61 3.36 7.87 2.38
CA ILE A 61 4.54 8.43 3.07
C ILE A 61 4.42 9.95 3.13
N GLU A 62 3.92 10.46 4.26
CA GLU A 62 3.88 11.91 4.56
C GLU A 62 5.28 12.43 4.88
N LEU A 63 5.88 13.20 3.96
CA LEU A 63 7.26 13.69 4.07
C LEU A 63 7.43 14.83 5.07
N ASP A 64 6.38 15.59 5.38
CA ASP A 64 6.41 16.66 6.38
C ASP A 64 6.41 16.15 7.82
N LYS A 65 5.87 14.94 8.06
CA LYS A 65 5.82 14.29 9.38
C LYS A 65 7.12 13.57 9.78
N ARG A 66 8.19 13.69 8.98
CA ARG A 66 9.40 12.86 9.10
C ARG A 66 10.67 13.70 9.13
N SER A 67 11.57 13.38 10.06
CA SER A 67 12.91 13.97 10.14
C SER A 67 13.75 13.69 8.88
N ASP A 68 13.63 12.49 8.30
CA ASP A 68 14.30 12.15 7.03
C ASP A 68 13.58 12.71 5.78
N GLY A 69 12.47 13.42 5.93
CA GLY A 69 11.58 13.82 4.83
C GLY A 69 12.24 14.73 3.78
N ALA A 70 13.12 15.65 4.19
CA ALA A 70 13.86 16.50 3.25
C ALA A 70 14.92 15.73 2.46
N VAL A 71 15.58 14.76 3.11
CA VAL A 71 16.59 13.89 2.49
C VAL A 71 15.90 12.91 1.51
N VAL A 72 14.78 12.32 1.92
CA VAL A 72 13.92 11.51 1.04
C VAL A 72 13.40 12.32 -0.16
N GLN A 73 13.03 13.60 0.02
CA GLN A 73 12.60 14.46 -1.10
C GLN A 73 13.74 14.78 -2.08
N ASN A 74 15.00 14.81 -1.63
CA ASN A 74 16.17 14.93 -2.50
C ASN A 74 16.49 13.58 -3.18
N ALA A 75 16.37 12.45 -2.48
CA ALA A 75 16.55 11.11 -3.06
C ALA A 75 15.52 10.79 -4.15
N LEU A 76 14.28 11.27 -4.01
CA LEU A 76 13.26 11.21 -5.05
C LEU A 76 13.62 12.07 -6.27
N LEU A 77 14.19 13.26 -6.06
CA LEU A 77 14.72 14.08 -7.16
C LEU A 77 15.88 13.38 -7.90
N GLU A 78 16.84 12.78 -7.18
CA GLU A 78 17.94 12.03 -7.82
C GLU A 78 17.50 10.74 -8.55
N TRP A 79 16.29 10.23 -8.29
CA TRP A 79 15.82 8.97 -8.88
C TRP A 79 14.76 9.14 -9.98
N THR A 80 13.89 10.16 -9.88
CA THR A 80 12.78 10.35 -10.82
C THR A 80 12.72 11.76 -11.42
N ASP A 81 13.76 12.57 -11.23
CA ASP A 81 13.84 14.00 -11.59
C ASP A 81 12.70 14.87 -11.01
N GLN A 82 11.89 14.32 -10.10
CA GLN A 82 10.66 14.95 -9.59
C GLN A 82 10.75 15.21 -8.09
N ARG A 83 11.15 16.45 -7.74
CA ARG A 83 11.14 16.95 -6.34
C ARG A 83 9.73 17.25 -5.81
N THR A 84 8.72 17.36 -6.68
CA THR A 84 7.35 17.77 -6.31
C THR A 84 6.51 16.62 -5.75
N VAL A 85 5.62 16.95 -4.80
CA VAL A 85 4.59 16.03 -4.28
C VAL A 85 3.21 16.40 -4.88
N PRO A 86 2.29 15.43 -5.08
CA PRO A 86 2.49 13.99 -4.89
C PRO A 86 3.48 13.39 -5.89
N ASN A 87 4.20 12.34 -5.47
CA ASN A 87 5.02 11.50 -6.33
C ASN A 87 4.57 10.04 -6.10
N VAL A 88 4.12 9.37 -7.16
CA VAL A 88 3.42 8.08 -7.09
C VAL A 88 4.19 6.99 -7.81
N PHE A 89 4.25 5.81 -7.18
CA PHE A 89 4.80 4.59 -7.73
C PHE A 89 3.74 3.48 -7.73
N ILE A 90 3.69 2.67 -8.79
CA ILE A 90 2.82 1.49 -8.93
C ILE A 90 3.67 0.35 -9.48
N ALA A 91 3.65 -0.83 -8.85
CA ALA A 91 4.50 -1.99 -9.20
C ALA A 91 5.98 -1.62 -9.38
N GLY A 92 6.54 -0.85 -8.44
CA GLY A 92 7.92 -0.34 -8.50
C GLY A 92 8.20 0.77 -9.53
N LYS A 93 7.26 1.05 -10.45
CA LYS A 93 7.42 2.02 -11.54
C LYS A 93 6.92 3.40 -11.15
N HIS A 94 7.73 4.43 -11.39
CA HIS A 94 7.31 5.84 -11.23
C HIS A 94 6.16 6.17 -12.21
N VAL A 95 5.10 6.80 -11.69
CA VAL A 95 3.92 7.21 -12.45
C VAL A 95 3.83 8.73 -12.62
N GLY A 96 4.43 9.50 -11.70
CA GLY A 96 4.41 10.96 -11.69
C GLY A 96 3.52 11.54 -10.59
N GLY A 97 3.05 12.77 -10.81
CA GLY A 97 2.17 13.50 -9.90
C GLY A 97 0.67 13.38 -10.19
N CYS A 98 -0.11 14.30 -9.62
CA CYS A 98 -1.58 14.28 -9.67
C CYS A 98 -2.13 14.27 -11.10
N ASP A 99 -1.57 15.07 -12.00
CA ASP A 99 -2.08 15.21 -13.36
C ASP A 99 -1.85 13.93 -14.18
N ALA A 100 -0.68 13.30 -14.03
CA ALA A 100 -0.38 12.00 -14.64
C ALA A 100 -1.31 10.88 -14.15
N MET A 101 -1.66 10.87 -12.86
CA MET A 101 -2.64 9.94 -12.30
C MET A 101 -4.04 10.17 -12.89
N VAL A 102 -4.50 11.42 -12.97
CA VAL A 102 -5.81 11.78 -13.55
C VAL A 102 -5.85 11.52 -15.06
N GLU A 103 -4.76 11.75 -15.79
CA GLU A 103 -4.66 11.45 -17.22
C GLU A 103 -4.73 9.93 -17.47
N LYS A 104 -3.96 9.12 -16.74
CA LYS A 104 -4.02 7.66 -16.85
C LYS A 104 -5.37 7.07 -16.41
N HIS A 105 -6.04 7.71 -15.45
CA HIS A 105 -7.41 7.33 -15.10
C HIS A 105 -8.37 7.59 -16.27
N ARG A 106 -8.30 8.78 -16.90
CA ARG A 106 -9.11 9.13 -18.09
C ARG A 106 -8.84 8.21 -19.30
N LYS A 107 -7.61 7.70 -19.46
CA LYS A 107 -7.25 6.73 -20.50
C LYS A 107 -7.58 5.28 -20.14
N GLY A 108 -8.06 5.00 -18.92
CA GLY A 108 -8.27 3.64 -18.40
C GLY A 108 -6.98 2.90 -17.97
N GLU A 109 -5.81 3.32 -18.47
CA GLU A 109 -4.48 2.77 -18.15
C GLU A 109 -4.24 2.56 -16.65
N LEU A 110 -4.70 3.49 -15.79
CA LEU A 110 -4.48 3.41 -14.35
C LEU A 110 -5.11 2.15 -13.74
N LEU A 111 -6.30 1.75 -14.19
CA LEU A 111 -6.95 0.53 -13.69
C LEU A 111 -6.16 -0.72 -14.11
N THR A 112 -5.61 -0.75 -15.33
CA THR A 112 -4.76 -1.86 -15.78
C THR A 112 -3.49 -1.94 -14.94
N MET A 113 -2.78 -0.83 -14.75
CA MET A 113 -1.57 -0.80 -13.91
C MET A 113 -1.84 -1.24 -12.46
N LEU A 114 -3.00 -0.89 -11.90
CA LEU A 114 -3.39 -1.29 -10.53
C LEU A 114 -3.80 -2.78 -10.45
N LYS A 115 -4.34 -3.37 -11.53
CA LYS A 115 -4.57 -4.83 -11.63
C LYS A 115 -3.25 -5.58 -11.73
N GLU A 116 -2.35 -5.14 -12.61
CA GLU A 116 -1.01 -5.72 -12.81
C GLU A 116 -0.15 -5.67 -11.53
N ALA A 117 -0.31 -4.60 -10.73
CA ALA A 117 0.35 -4.46 -9.43
C ALA A 117 -0.25 -5.34 -8.32
N GLY A 118 -1.40 -6.00 -8.54
CA GLY A 118 -2.14 -6.68 -7.47
C GLY A 118 -2.72 -5.74 -6.41
N ALA A 119 -2.85 -4.44 -6.71
CA ALA A 119 -3.27 -3.41 -5.77
C ALA A 119 -4.79 -3.38 -5.52
N LEU A 120 -5.57 -4.00 -6.42
CA LEU A 120 -7.03 -3.99 -6.40
C LEU A 120 -7.56 -5.28 -5.78
N GLY A 121 -8.24 -5.17 -4.64
CA GLY A 121 -9.05 -6.28 -4.09
C GLY A 121 -8.44 -7.07 -2.92
N THR A 122 -7.90 -6.39 -1.91
CA THR A 122 -8.02 -6.83 -0.50
C THR A 122 -7.59 -5.67 0.43
N PRO A 123 -8.17 -5.53 1.64
CA PRO A 123 -7.53 -4.73 2.68
C PRO A 123 -6.16 -5.36 3.02
N PRO A 124 -5.13 -4.54 3.32
CA PRO A 124 -3.78 -5.06 3.58
C PRO A 124 -3.77 -6.00 4.79
N ALA A 125 -3.08 -7.12 4.67
CA ALA A 125 -2.96 -8.11 5.75
C ALA A 125 -2.20 -7.53 6.95
N GLU A 126 -2.69 -7.81 8.16
CA GLU A 126 -1.89 -7.62 9.36
C GLU A 126 -0.72 -8.63 9.40
N PRO A 127 0.50 -8.21 9.76
CA PRO A 127 1.60 -9.12 10.04
C PRO A 127 1.53 -9.64 11.49
N THR A 128 0.47 -10.38 11.84
CA THR A 128 0.15 -10.79 13.23
C THR A 128 0.17 -12.30 13.49
N CYS A 129 0.94 -13.08 12.71
CA CYS A 129 1.36 -14.43 13.10
C CYS A 129 2.61 -14.41 14.00
N GLY A 130 2.51 -13.71 15.13
CA GLY A 130 3.40 -13.90 16.27
C GLY A 130 2.92 -15.13 17.05
N ASP A 131 3.55 -16.28 16.79
CA ASP A 131 3.33 -17.49 17.59
C ASP A 131 3.86 -17.32 19.04
N ILE A 132 3.47 -18.26 19.91
CA ILE A 132 3.79 -18.39 21.34
C ILE A 132 3.15 -17.39 22.32
N THR A 133 2.04 -17.80 22.93
CA THR A 133 2.09 -18.13 24.38
C THR A 133 1.00 -19.12 24.80
N ASP A 134 1.42 -20.29 25.28
CA ASP A 134 0.56 -21.28 25.93
C ASP A 134 0.12 -20.80 27.32
N THR A 135 -1.14 -21.08 27.71
CA THR A 135 -1.55 -21.36 29.10
C THR A 135 -2.92 -22.07 29.08
N PRO A 136 -3.11 -23.24 29.75
CA PRO A 136 -4.29 -24.09 29.53
C PRO A 136 -5.33 -24.09 30.67
N SER A 137 -6.62 -24.17 30.31
CA SER A 137 -7.74 -24.71 31.13
C SER A 137 -9.09 -24.59 30.37
N LYS A 138 -10.06 -25.50 30.48
CA LYS A 138 -10.12 -26.84 31.09
C LYS A 138 -11.38 -27.59 30.60
N LEU A 139 -11.32 -28.93 30.59
CA LEU A 139 -12.42 -29.90 30.49
C LEU A 139 -13.04 -30.21 29.10
N GLN A 140 -12.97 -31.50 28.75
CA GLN A 140 -13.71 -32.21 27.69
C GLN A 140 -14.88 -32.99 28.37
N PRO A 141 -15.52 -34.01 27.75
CA PRO A 141 -16.15 -34.09 26.42
C PRO A 141 -17.64 -34.53 26.51
N ALA A 142 -18.34 -34.53 25.37
CA ALA A 142 -19.50 -35.40 25.13
C ALA A 142 -19.48 -35.91 23.68
N GLN A 143 -20.11 -37.06 23.40
CA GLN A 143 -19.93 -37.86 22.16
C GLN A 143 -21.10 -37.74 21.16
N PRO A 144 -20.88 -38.08 19.87
CA PRO A 144 -21.93 -38.10 18.85
C PRO A 144 -22.88 -39.31 18.97
N THR A 145 -24.09 -39.18 18.42
CA THR A 145 -25.08 -40.25 18.27
C THR A 145 -25.75 -40.18 16.89
N CYS A 146 -25.89 -41.33 16.22
CA CYS A 146 -26.53 -41.47 14.91
C CYS A 146 -27.81 -42.34 15.00
N GLY A 147 -28.75 -42.16 14.07
CA GLY A 147 -30.00 -42.95 13.93
C GLY A 147 -31.23 -42.30 14.58
N ASP A 148 -32.47 -42.68 14.25
CA ASP A 148 -32.93 -43.47 13.09
C ASP A 148 -34.43 -43.20 12.75
N THR A 149 -34.84 -43.65 11.56
CA THR A 149 -36.16 -43.73 10.88
C THR A 149 -37.49 -43.53 11.65
N THR A 150 -38.32 -42.58 11.16
CA THR A 150 -39.78 -42.67 10.84
C THR A 150 -40.11 -41.53 9.86
N ASP A 151 -40.94 -41.55 8.81
CA ASP A 151 -42.05 -42.39 8.30
C ASP A 151 -43.49 -41.84 8.58
N THR A 152 -44.39 -41.61 7.59
CA THR A 152 -44.18 -41.38 6.13
C THR A 152 -45.11 -40.29 5.49
N PRO A 153 -46.46 -40.41 5.32
CA PRO A 153 -47.11 -39.70 4.20
C PRO A 153 -48.29 -38.73 4.49
N SER A 154 -48.31 -37.61 3.74
CA SER A 154 -49.52 -36.99 3.12
C SER A 154 -49.13 -35.77 2.25
N LYS A 155 -49.86 -35.31 1.22
CA LYS A 155 -50.74 -35.91 0.18
C LYS A 155 -51.09 -34.77 -0.82
N LEU A 156 -51.51 -35.08 -2.06
CA LEU A 156 -52.18 -34.17 -3.02
C LEU A 156 -51.38 -33.00 -3.69
N GLN A 157 -50.82 -33.27 -4.88
CA GLN A 157 -51.27 -32.80 -6.23
C GLN A 157 -52.24 -31.59 -6.39
N PRO A 158 -52.35 -30.95 -7.59
CA PRO A 158 -51.44 -30.93 -8.77
C PRO A 158 -51.41 -29.60 -9.61
N ALA A 159 -50.63 -29.64 -10.72
CA ALA A 159 -50.94 -29.09 -12.06
C ALA A 159 -50.61 -27.63 -12.46
N GLN A 160 -50.67 -27.42 -13.79
CA GLN A 160 -50.45 -26.22 -14.62
C GLN A 160 -49.00 -25.79 -14.87
N LEU A 161 -48.59 -25.50 -16.12
CA LEU A 161 -49.17 -25.88 -17.42
C LEU A 161 -48.05 -25.99 -18.47
#